data_AF-X1RFI0-F1
#
_entry.id   AF-X1RFI0-F1
#
_cell.length_a   1.000
_cell.length_b   1.000
_cell.length_c   1.000
_cell.angle_alpha   90.00
_cell.angle_beta   90.00
_cell.angle_gamma   90.00
#
_symmetry.space_group_name_H-M   'P 1'
#
loop_
_entity.id
_entity.type
_entity.pdbx_description
1 polymer ?
#
loop_
_entity_poly.entity_id
_entity_poly.type
_entity_poly.pdbx_seq_one_letter_code
_entity_poly.pdbx_strand_id
1 'polypeptide(L)' 'DDVVYDMTKVLLEHLDELRTAHVRAADITLGTALDGMSLILHPGAVKYYEEKGIKVPAELK' A
#
# COMPACT_ATOMS: atom_id res chain seq x y z
N ASP A 1 -3.20 -14.33 -4.14
CA ASP A 1 -3.81 -12.99 -4.01
C ASP A 1 -4.13 -12.59 -2.60
N ASP A 2 -4.91 -13.38 -1.86
CA ASP A 2 -5.39 -13.03 -0.51
C ASP A 2 -4.27 -12.70 0.48
N VAL A 3 -3.19 -13.48 0.50
CA VAL A 3 -2.04 -13.23 1.38
C VAL A 3 -1.45 -11.83 1.15
N VAL A 4 -1.30 -11.40 -0.11
CA VAL A 4 -0.72 -10.09 -0.40
C VAL A 4 -1.72 -8.96 -0.11
N TYR A 5 -3.01 -9.20 -0.31
CA TYR A 5 -4.06 -8.28 0.13
C TYR A 5 -4.00 -8.08 1.65
N ASP A 6 -3.99 -9.18 2.41
CA ASP A 6 -3.96 -9.13 3.88
C ASP A 6 -2.66 -8.49 4.39
N MET A 7 -1.51 -8.79 3.79
CA MET A 7 -0.25 -8.13 4.13
C MET A 7 -0.30 -6.62 3.88
N THR A 8 -0.81 -6.20 2.72
CA THR A 8 -0.93 -4.78 2.35
C THR A 8 -1.87 -4.07 3.33
N LYS A 9 -2.98 -4.72 3.66
CA LYS A 9 -3.97 -4.23 4.62
C LYS A 9 -3.38 -4.05 6.02
N VAL A 10 -2.73 -5.08 6.56
CA VAL A 10 -2.12 -5.02 7.89
C VAL A 10 -1.07 -3.92 7.98
N LEU A 11 -0.22 -3.78 6.95
CA LEU A 11 0.79 -2.71 6.93
C LEU A 11 0.17 -1.30 6.95
N LEU A 12 -0.83 -1.05 6.10
CA LEU A 12 -1.38 0.30 5.93
C LEU A 12 -2.44 0.67 6.97
N GLU A 13 -3.10 -0.31 7.61
CA GLU A 13 -4.06 -0.06 8.69
C GLU A 13 -3.40 0.07 10.07
N HIS A 14 -2.17 -0.44 10.24
CA HIS A 14 -1.41 -0.39 11.50
C HIS A 14 -0.20 0.55 11.45
N LEU A 15 -0.29 1.66 10.71
CA LEU A 15 0.82 2.61 10.55
C LEU A 15 1.31 3.22 11.87
N ASP A 16 0.46 3.34 12.89
CA ASP A 16 0.87 3.85 14.20
C ASP A 16 1.85 2.92 14.93
N GLU A 17 1.67 1.61 14.78
CA GLU A 17 2.61 0.62 15.29
C GLU A 17 3.94 0.68 14.53
N LEU A 18 3.89 0.82 13.20
CA LEU A 18 5.07 1.01 12.35
C LEU A 18 5.84 2.30 12.70
N ARG A 19 5.14 3.40 13.00
CA ARG A 19 5.74 4.67 13.45
C ARG A 19 6.48 4.52 14.77
N THR A 20 5.95 3.69 15.67
CA THR A 20 6.62 3.36 16.94
C THR A 20 7.89 2.53 16.69
N ALA A 21 7.85 1.62 15.72
CA ALA A 21 9.00 0.79 15.36
C ALA A 21 10.09 1.57 14.60
N HIS A 22 9.72 2.51 13.72
CA HIS A 22 10.68 3.28 12.93
C HIS A 22 10.13 4.65 12.49
N VAL A 23 10.91 5.71 12.73
CA VAL A 23 10.50 7.11 12.47
C VAL A 23 10.07 7.38 11.02
N ARG A 24 10.66 6.67 10.05
CA ARG A 24 10.31 6.83 8.62
C ARG A 24 8.90 6.36 8.26
N ALA A 25 8.25 5.56 9.10
CA ALA A 25 6.86 5.20 8.84
C ALA A 25 5.89 6.40 8.93
N ALA A 26 6.34 7.55 9.47
CA ALA A 26 5.61 8.80 9.39
C ALA A 26 5.46 9.34 7.94
N ASP A 27 6.39 8.98 7.05
CA ASP A 27 6.37 9.39 5.64
C ASP A 27 5.39 8.54 4.80
N ILE A 28 4.85 7.44 5.35
CA ILE A 28 3.95 6.54 4.64
C ILE A 28 2.52 7.11 4.68
N THR A 29 1.96 7.34 3.50
CA THR A 29 0.56 7.73 3.33
C THR A 29 -0.07 6.97 2.17
N LEU A 30 -1.38 6.69 2.26
CA LEU A 30 -2.14 6.05 1.17
C LEU A 30 -2.11 6.88 -0.13
N GLY A 31 -2.10 8.20 -0.03
CA GLY A 31 -2.14 9.11 -1.19
C GLY A 31 -0.86 9.10 -2.02
N THR A 32 0.28 8.86 -1.37
CA THR A 32 1.61 8.85 -2.02
C THR A 32 2.19 7.43 -2.15
N ALA A 33 1.43 6.40 -1.76
CA ALA A 33 1.91 5.02 -1.69
C ALA A 33 2.36 4.45 -3.05
N LEU A 34 1.87 5.02 -4.15
CA LEU A 34 2.17 4.57 -5.51
C LEU A 34 3.20 5.46 -6.23
N ASP A 35 3.64 6.54 -5.59
CA ASP A 35 4.52 7.52 -6.22
C ASP A 35 5.91 6.93 -6.47
N GLY A 36 6.41 7.06 -7.70
CA GLY A 36 7.76 6.60 -8.07
C GLY A 36 7.89 5.08 -8.24
N MET A 37 6.79 4.33 -8.21
CA MET A 37 6.79 2.90 -8.50
C MET A 37 7.19 2.62 -9.97
N SER A 38 8.16 1.73 -10.16
CA SER A 38 8.65 1.30 -11.48
C SER A 38 8.31 -0.14 -11.83
N LEU A 39 7.65 -0.85 -10.91
CA LEU A 39 7.29 -2.26 -11.03
C LEU A 39 5.77 -2.42 -10.95
N ILE A 40 5.28 -3.45 -11.63
CA ILE A 40 3.88 -3.87 -11.51
C ILE A 40 3.56 -4.31 -10.09
N LEU A 41 2.37 -3.95 -9.62
CA LEU A 41 1.84 -4.38 -8.34
C LEU A 41 1.28 -5.79 -8.45
N HIS A 42 1.35 -6.49 -7.33
CA HIS A 42 0.65 -7.76 -7.19
C HIS A 42 -0.88 -7.54 -7.16
N PRO A 43 -1.71 -8.41 -7.77
CA PRO A 43 -3.17 -8.23 -7.84
C PRO A 43 -3.85 -8.01 -6.47
N GLY A 44 -3.40 -8.72 -5.44
CA GLY A 44 -3.86 -8.50 -4.05
C GLY A 44 -3.64 -7.08 -3.52
N ALA A 45 -2.49 -6.45 -3.83
CA ALA A 45 -2.22 -5.07 -3.44
C ALA A 45 -3.06 -4.08 -4.27
N VAL A 46 -3.20 -4.32 -5.57
CA VAL A 46 -4.07 -3.53 -6.46
C VAL A 46 -5.49 -3.46 -5.90
N LYS A 47 -6.07 -4.62 -5.55
CA LYS A 47 -7.40 -4.72 -4.95
C LYS A 47 -7.54 -3.87 -3.69
N TYR A 48 -6.55 -3.94 -2.79
CA TYR A 48 -6.58 -3.14 -1.55
C TYR A 48 -6.59 -1.63 -1.84
N TYR A 49 -5.70 -1.16 -2.72
CA TYR A 49 -5.63 0.26 -3.06
C TYR A 49 -6.94 0.76 -3.70
N GLU A 50 -7.51 0.00 -4.63
CA GLU A 50 -8.79 0.36 -5.26
C GLU A 50 -9.96 0.40 -4.26
N GLU A 51 -10.03 -0.54 -3.33
CA GLU A 51 -11.05 -0.53 -2.25
C GLU A 51 -10.90 0.68 -1.31
N LYS A 52 -9.68 1.17 -1.10
CA LYS A 52 -9.41 2.40 -0.34
C LYS A 52 -9.60 3.68 -1.17
N GLY A 53 -10.10 3.57 -2.40
CA GLY A 53 -10.37 4.70 -3.29
C GLY A 53 -9.13 5.26 -3.98
N ILE A 54 -8.00 4.55 -3.93
CA ILE A 54 -6.78 4.92 -4.65
C ILE A 54 -6.87 4.36 -6.08
N LYS A 55 -6.74 5.25 -7.07
CA LYS A 55 -6.73 4.85 -8.47
C LYS A 55 -5.36 4.29 -8.85
N VAL A 56 -5.29 2.97 -9.04
CA VAL A 56 -4.07 2.32 -9.51
C VAL A 56 -3.91 2.53 -11.02
N PRO A 57 -2.81 3.13 -11.50
CA PRO A 57 -2.50 3.29 -12.92
C PRO A 57 -2.43 1.93 -13.65
N ALA A 58 -2.82 1.88 -14.92
CA ALA A 58 -2.91 0.62 -15.67
C ALA A 58 -1.55 -0.04 -15.90
N GLU A 59 -0.49 0.78 -15.99
CA GLU A 59 0.91 0.38 -16.11
C GLU A 59 1.47 -0.25 -14.82
N LEU A 60 0.79 -0.05 -13.68
CA LEU A 60 1.15 -0.65 -12.40
C LEU A 60 0.27 -1.87 -12.06
N LYS A 61 -0.72 -2.21 -12.88
CA LYS A 61 -1.55 -3.40 -12.70
C LYS A 61 -0.93 -4.60 -13.42
#